data_AF-A0A1Q7RID1-F1
#
_entry.id   AF-A0A1Q7RID1-F1
#
_cell.length_a   1.000
_cell.length_b   1.000
_cell.length_c   1.000
_cell.angle_alpha   90.00
_cell.angle_beta   90.00
_cell.angle_gamma   90.00
#
_symmetry.space_group_name_H-M   'P 1'
#
loop_
_entity.id
_entity.type
_entity.pdbx_description
1 polymer ?
#
loop_
_entity_poly.entity_id
_entity_poly.type
_entity_poly.pdbx_seq_one_letter_code
_entity_poly.pdbx_strand_id
1 'polypeptide(L)'
;MTPLYHLGQPLPKTSGIYRITCTVNKKFYIGSSVNLLQRWGEHRKMLRSNNHGNIHLQRAWNKYGEETFIFEVIELVLTSFLLEREQFWIDKTQAVKKGFNIAKVAGSVLGITRSPETRKKISEAKKGKPSPNRGRKHTPEARAKMSEGQRRNTVNLGRKFSPEHRAKMSAASRGNKSNLGRKRSPESIEKTRIATQGRKLSDEQKLHLSKINTGKKHTAESKEKMSQQRRGKTHSPEAREKLRQAKTDKMMTLIVTDPDGKEYHVCGVQAFCKEHDLNRCTLIGVAKGKYGYTKGGWTARFPETSNG
;
A
#
# COMPACT_ATOMS: atom_id res chain seq x y z
N MET A 1 31.66 -22.09 51.68
CA MET A 1 31.46 -23.15 50.68
C MET A 1 32.81 -23.44 50.08
N THR A 2 33.36 -24.61 50.39
CA THR A 2 34.72 -25.02 50.02
C THR A 2 34.71 -25.43 48.54
N PRO A 3 35.54 -24.83 47.67
CA PRO A 3 35.67 -25.27 46.29
C PRO A 3 36.10 -26.74 46.24
N LEU A 4 35.57 -27.53 45.31
CA LEU A 4 36.01 -28.93 45.12
C LEU A 4 37.48 -29.01 44.69
N TYR A 5 38.03 -27.92 44.14
CA TYR A 5 39.42 -27.81 43.72
C TYR A 5 39.96 -26.43 44.10
N HIS A 6 41.04 -26.41 44.88
CA HIS A 6 41.83 -25.22 45.19
C HIS A 6 43.27 -25.42 44.69
N LEU A 7 43.87 -24.30 44.26
CA LEU A 7 45.28 -24.05 43.95
C LEU A 7 46.24 -25.27 43.97
N GLY A 8 46.69 -25.71 42.79
CA GLY A 8 47.82 -26.65 42.62
C GLY A 8 47.47 -27.97 41.91
N GLN A 9 46.20 -28.34 41.82
CA GLN A 9 45.74 -29.53 41.08
C GLN A 9 45.38 -29.17 39.64
N PRO A 10 45.69 -30.02 38.64
CA PRO A 10 45.30 -29.77 37.25
C PRO A 10 43.78 -29.75 37.11
N LEU A 11 43.25 -28.77 36.37
CA LEU A 11 41.80 -28.70 36.10
C LEU A 11 41.33 -29.96 35.37
N PRO A 12 40.20 -30.55 35.77
CA PRO A 12 39.73 -31.78 35.17
C PRO A 12 39.24 -31.55 33.74
N LYS A 13 39.48 -32.51 32.85
CA LYS A 13 38.93 -32.58 31.48
C LYS A 13 37.50 -33.15 31.49
N THR A 14 36.65 -32.63 32.37
CA THR A 14 35.28 -33.12 32.57
C THR A 14 34.27 -31.98 32.54
N SER A 15 33.00 -32.33 32.52
CA SER A 15 31.88 -31.40 32.54
C SER A 15 31.54 -30.91 33.94
N GLY A 16 31.16 -29.64 34.05
CA GLY A 16 30.78 -29.05 35.33
C GLY A 16 30.53 -27.55 35.30
N ILE A 17 30.27 -27.01 36.49
CA ILE A 17 30.02 -25.61 36.77
C ILE A 17 31.27 -24.98 37.41
N TYR A 18 31.64 -23.80 36.94
CA TYR A 18 32.80 -23.07 37.43
C TYR A 18 32.47 -21.63 37.80
N ARG A 19 33.39 -21.04 38.55
CA ARG A 19 33.37 -19.66 39.01
C ARG A 19 34.68 -18.97 38.65
N ILE A 20 34.59 -17.78 38.05
CA ILE A 20 35.74 -16.88 37.87
C ILE A 20 35.56 -15.71 38.82
N THR A 21 36.40 -15.60 39.85
CA THR A 21 36.31 -14.57 40.89
C THR A 21 37.40 -13.54 40.73
N CYS A 22 37.06 -12.25 40.76
CA CYS A 22 38.03 -11.16 40.94
C CYS A 22 38.28 -10.95 42.43
N THR A 23 39.50 -11.18 42.91
CA THR A 23 39.85 -11.11 44.34
C THR A 23 39.81 -9.69 44.89
N VAL A 24 39.96 -8.67 44.05
CA VAL A 24 39.95 -7.26 44.45
C VAL A 24 38.53 -6.77 44.78
N ASN A 25 37.59 -6.92 43.84
CA ASN A 25 36.23 -6.41 44.00
C ASN A 25 35.20 -7.46 44.44
N LYS A 26 35.63 -8.71 44.62
CA LYS A 26 34.84 -9.88 45.02
C LYS A 26 33.69 -10.27 44.08
N LYS A 27 33.56 -9.62 42.92
CA LYS A 27 32.61 -10.01 41.87
C LYS A 27 33.08 -11.27 41.17
N PHE A 28 32.12 -12.02 40.63
CA PHE A 28 32.39 -13.32 40.03
C PHE A 28 31.49 -13.61 38.83
N TYR A 29 31.95 -14.52 37.97
CA TYR A 29 31.19 -15.06 36.84
C TYR A 29 30.92 -16.54 37.09
N ILE A 30 29.69 -16.98 36.87
CA ILE A 30 29.30 -18.40 36.86
C ILE A 30 29.13 -18.84 35.41
N GLY A 31 29.67 -20.00 35.06
CA GLY A 31 29.45 -20.62 33.77
C GLY A 31 29.50 -22.14 33.86
N SER A 32 29.08 -22.80 32.79
CA SER A 32 29.15 -24.25 32.62
C SER A 32 30.03 -24.62 31.43
N SER A 33 30.58 -25.84 31.45
CA SER A 33 31.30 -26.40 30.30
C SER A 33 31.23 -27.92 30.29
N VAL A 34 31.36 -28.50 29.11
CA VAL A 34 31.61 -29.94 28.92
C VAL A 34 33.07 -30.31 29.20
N ASN A 35 33.98 -29.33 29.14
CA ASN A 35 35.41 -29.49 29.41
C ASN A 35 35.93 -28.24 30.13
N LEU A 36 36.14 -28.37 31.44
CA LEU A 36 36.55 -27.26 32.31
C LEU A 36 37.97 -26.76 32.02
N LEU A 37 38.93 -27.67 31.77
CA LEU A 37 40.31 -27.32 31.43
C LEU A 37 40.37 -26.47 30.14
N GLN A 38 39.72 -26.95 29.08
CA GLN A 38 39.68 -26.23 27.80
C GLN A 38 38.99 -24.87 27.98
N ARG A 39 37.88 -24.84 28.71
CA ARG A 39 37.10 -23.62 28.92
C ARG A 39 37.88 -22.52 29.64
N TRP A 40 38.67 -22.88 30.63
CA TRP A 40 39.53 -21.91 31.31
C TRP A 40 40.59 -21.34 30.36
N GLY A 41 41.22 -22.20 29.54
CA GLY A 41 42.17 -21.77 28.51
C GLY A 41 41.56 -20.78 27.52
N GLU A 42 40.34 -21.05 27.05
CA GLU A 42 39.58 -20.15 26.17
C GLU A 42 39.31 -18.79 26.82
N HIS A 43 38.77 -18.77 28.05
CA HIS A 43 38.53 -17.54 28.79
C HIS A 43 39.80 -16.71 28.92
N ARG A 44 40.89 -17.33 29.39
CA ARG A 44 42.18 -16.67 29.62
C ARG A 44 42.75 -16.10 28.32
N LYS A 45 42.71 -16.87 27.22
CA LYS A 45 43.14 -16.43 25.90
C LYS A 45 42.33 -15.22 25.42
N MET A 46 41.01 -15.27 25.52
CA MET A 46 40.12 -14.18 25.08
C MET A 46 40.28 -12.91 25.93
N LEU A 47 40.46 -13.07 27.25
CA LEU A 47 40.68 -11.95 28.16
C LEU A 47 42.02 -11.26 27.88
N ARG A 48 43.10 -12.02 27.67
CA ARG A 48 44.41 -11.48 27.28
C ARG A 48 44.38 -10.76 25.93
N SER A 49 43.57 -11.23 24.98
CA SER A 49 43.46 -10.63 23.65
C SER A 49 42.38 -9.56 23.52
N ASN A 50 41.79 -9.10 24.63
CA ASN A 50 40.72 -8.08 24.65
C ASN A 50 39.48 -8.43 23.80
N ASN A 51 39.17 -9.72 23.65
CA ASN A 51 38.09 -10.21 22.80
C ASN A 51 37.06 -11.06 23.57
N HIS A 52 36.97 -10.89 24.89
CA HIS A 52 36.03 -11.66 25.69
C HIS A 52 34.59 -11.18 25.53
N GLY A 53 33.64 -12.11 25.31
CA GLY A 53 32.22 -11.78 25.07
C GLY A 53 31.50 -11.13 26.25
N ASN A 54 31.97 -11.36 27.48
CA ASN A 54 31.51 -10.63 28.67
C ASN A 54 32.36 -9.37 28.87
N ILE A 55 31.81 -8.22 28.49
CA ILE A 55 32.49 -6.93 28.55
C ILE A 55 32.79 -6.46 29.99
N HIS A 56 31.95 -6.83 30.97
CA HIS A 56 32.19 -6.45 32.36
C HIS A 56 33.37 -7.22 32.95
N LEU A 57 33.44 -8.52 32.65
CA LEU A 57 34.59 -9.35 33.01
C LEU A 57 35.86 -8.85 32.32
N GLN A 58 35.81 -8.55 31.01
CA GLN A 58 36.95 -8.00 30.26
C GLN A 58 37.47 -6.67 30.87
N ARG A 59 36.57 -5.74 31.19
CA ARG A 59 36.95 -4.45 31.79
C ARG A 59 37.57 -4.62 33.17
N ALA A 60 37.04 -5.54 33.98
CA ALA A 60 37.61 -5.84 35.28
C ALA A 60 39.00 -6.48 35.15
N TRP A 61 39.17 -7.40 34.19
CA TRP A 61 40.47 -8.00 33.86
C TRP A 61 41.51 -6.95 33.48
N ASN A 62 41.15 -6.04 32.56
CA ASN A 62 42.04 -4.96 32.13
C ASN A 62 42.40 -3.99 33.26
N LYS A 63 41.47 -3.80 34.21
CA LYS A 63 41.64 -2.85 35.31
C LYS A 63 42.49 -3.42 36.46
N TYR A 64 42.27 -4.69 36.82
CA TYR A 64 42.85 -5.27 38.03
C TYR A 64 43.98 -6.26 37.75
N GLY A 65 44.23 -6.62 36.49
CA GLY A 65 45.28 -7.58 36.14
C GLY A 65 44.82 -9.02 36.30
N GLU A 66 45.53 -9.92 35.62
CA GLU A 66 45.19 -11.34 35.46
C GLU A 66 45.35 -12.13 36.76
N GLU A 67 46.40 -11.84 37.50
CA GLU A 67 46.77 -12.43 38.79
C GLU A 67 45.70 -12.24 39.86
N THR A 68 44.80 -11.28 39.68
CA THR A 68 43.67 -11.04 40.59
C THR A 68 42.45 -11.92 40.31
N PHE A 69 42.52 -12.81 39.31
CA PHE A 69 41.40 -13.68 38.95
C PHE A 69 41.68 -15.15 39.27
N ILE A 70 40.72 -15.76 39.97
CA ILE A 70 40.77 -17.18 40.35
C ILE A 70 39.68 -17.92 39.59
N PHE A 71 40.03 -19.07 39.01
CA PHE A 71 39.09 -20.02 38.40
C PHE A 71 38.88 -21.20 39.36
N GLU A 72 37.63 -21.45 39.73
CA GLU A 72 37.24 -22.47 40.71
C GLU A 72 36.16 -23.37 40.11
N VAL A 73 36.25 -24.68 40.34
CA VAL A 73 35.20 -25.63 39.99
C VAL A 73 34.25 -25.76 41.18
N ILE A 74 32.96 -25.47 40.96
CA ILE A 74 31.94 -25.49 42.00
C ILE A 74 31.24 -26.84 42.07
N GLU A 75 30.97 -27.44 40.91
CA GLU A 75 30.20 -28.68 40.81
C GLU A 75 30.59 -29.47 39.56
N LEU A 76 30.82 -30.78 39.68
CA LEU A 76 30.95 -31.67 38.54
C LEU A 76 29.57 -32.21 38.16
N VAL A 77 29.21 -32.11 36.89
CA VAL A 77 27.83 -32.33 36.42
C VAL A 77 27.87 -33.01 35.07
N LEU A 78 27.00 -33.99 34.82
CA LEU A 78 26.84 -34.58 33.49
C LEU A 78 26.35 -33.53 32.47
N THR A 79 26.73 -33.70 31.21
CA THR A 79 26.45 -32.72 30.14
C THR A 79 24.97 -32.36 30.00
N SER A 80 24.07 -33.33 30.22
CA SER A 80 22.61 -33.15 30.17
C SER A 80 22.06 -32.15 31.18
N PHE A 81 22.74 -31.95 32.31
CA PHE A 81 22.28 -31.10 33.41
C PHE A 81 23.00 -29.74 33.49
N LEU A 82 23.93 -29.44 32.58
CA LEU A 82 24.77 -28.24 32.67
C LEU A 82 23.95 -26.94 32.73
N LEU A 83 22.95 -26.79 31.86
CA LEU A 83 22.13 -25.56 31.84
C LEU A 83 21.28 -25.40 33.09
N GLU A 84 20.69 -26.50 33.57
CA GLU A 84 19.89 -26.50 34.80
C GLU A 84 20.74 -26.13 36.01
N ARG A 85 21.93 -26.74 36.13
CA ARG A 85 22.86 -26.48 37.23
C ARG A 85 23.51 -25.09 37.13
N GLU A 86 23.81 -24.62 35.93
CA GLU A 86 24.27 -23.24 35.73
C GLU A 86 23.23 -22.24 36.21
N GLN A 87 21.96 -22.43 35.83
CA GLN A 87 20.86 -21.59 36.29
C GLN A 87 20.74 -21.61 37.83
N PHE A 88 20.76 -22.80 38.42
CA PHE A 88 20.72 -22.96 39.88
C PHE A 88 21.81 -22.15 40.57
N TRP A 89 23.05 -22.20 40.09
CA TRP A 89 24.16 -21.45 40.69
C TRP A 89 24.08 -19.95 40.43
N ILE A 90 23.64 -19.53 39.24
CA ILE A 90 23.39 -18.10 38.93
C ILE A 90 22.38 -17.51 39.93
N ASP A 91 21.28 -18.21 40.17
CA ASP A 91 20.21 -17.76 41.05
C ASP A 91 20.64 -17.80 42.51
N LYS A 92 21.20 -18.93 42.96
CA LYS A 92 21.67 -19.14 44.34
C LYS A 92 22.71 -18.10 44.77
N THR A 93 23.62 -17.75 43.87
CA THR A 93 24.69 -16.77 44.16
C THR A 93 24.32 -15.34 43.80
N GLN A 94 23.19 -15.13 43.12
CA GLN A 94 22.77 -13.85 42.55
C GLN A 94 23.84 -13.26 41.61
N ALA A 95 24.44 -14.11 40.77
CA ALA A 95 25.59 -13.76 39.91
C ALA A 95 25.30 -12.59 38.95
N VAL A 96 24.03 -12.36 38.59
CA VAL A 96 23.62 -11.23 37.75
C VAL A 96 23.66 -9.89 38.50
N LYS A 97 23.25 -9.89 39.77
CA LYS A 97 23.19 -8.67 40.60
C LYS A 97 24.55 -8.36 41.23
N LYS A 98 25.24 -9.39 41.71
CA LYS A 98 26.48 -9.28 42.50
C LYS A 98 27.75 -9.59 41.70
N GLY A 99 27.61 -10.16 40.51
CA GLY A 99 28.74 -10.68 39.73
C GLY A 99 28.87 -10.04 38.34
N PHE A 100 29.38 -10.83 37.40
CA PHE A 100 29.61 -10.45 36.02
C PHE A 100 28.60 -11.06 35.04
N ASN A 101 27.74 -11.99 35.46
CA ASN A 101 26.73 -12.58 34.58
C ASN A 101 25.76 -11.49 34.08
N ILE A 102 25.47 -11.47 32.78
CA ILE A 102 24.63 -10.44 32.15
C ILE A 102 23.20 -10.96 31.95
N ALA A 103 23.08 -12.22 31.51
CA ALA A 103 21.81 -12.87 31.29
C ALA A 103 21.23 -13.43 32.58
N LYS A 104 19.91 -13.28 32.75
CA LYS A 104 19.16 -13.89 33.86
C LYS A 104 18.94 -15.39 33.68
N VAL A 105 18.86 -15.83 32.43
CA VAL A 105 18.62 -17.23 32.07
C VAL A 105 19.89 -17.80 31.44
N ALA A 106 20.39 -18.91 31.97
CA ALA A 106 21.54 -19.62 31.42
C ALA A 106 21.30 -20.00 29.96
N GLY A 107 22.31 -19.82 29.10
CA GLY A 107 22.23 -20.12 27.67
C GLY A 107 21.30 -19.22 26.84
N SER A 108 20.58 -18.26 27.42
CA SER A 108 19.62 -17.42 26.70
C SER A 108 19.85 -15.93 26.91
N VAL A 109 19.94 -15.19 25.79
CA VAL A 109 19.99 -13.71 25.78
C VAL A 109 18.59 -13.09 25.58
N LEU A 110 17.54 -13.90 25.59
CA LEU A 110 16.17 -13.44 25.38
C LEU A 110 15.77 -12.45 26.48
N GLY A 111 15.16 -11.32 26.09
CA GLY A 111 14.76 -10.25 27.00
C GLY A 111 15.87 -9.25 27.36
N ILE A 112 17.13 -9.48 26.97
CA ILE A 112 18.20 -8.49 27.15
C ILE A 112 18.09 -7.42 26.07
N THR A 113 17.73 -6.20 26.48
CA THR A 113 17.64 -5.06 25.56
C THR A 113 19.01 -4.43 25.37
N ARG A 114 19.45 -4.28 24.12
CA ARG A 114 20.68 -3.54 23.78
C ARG A 114 20.53 -2.07 24.13
N SER A 115 21.61 -1.45 24.62
CA SER A 115 21.63 -0.01 24.92
C SER A 115 21.34 0.83 23.67
N PRO A 116 20.79 2.06 23.83
CA PRO A 116 20.56 2.97 22.71
C PRO A 116 21.82 3.22 21.87
N GLU A 117 22.97 3.39 22.52
CA GLU A 117 24.27 3.58 21.86
C GLU A 117 24.67 2.39 20.99
N THR A 118 24.56 1.16 21.53
CA THR A 118 24.87 -0.05 20.76
C THR A 118 23.90 -0.23 19.59
N ARG A 119 22.61 0.08 19.79
CA ARG A 119 21.61 0.06 18.71
C ARG A 119 21.97 1.07 17.62
N LYS A 120 22.40 2.28 17.99
CA LYS A 120 22.85 3.31 17.04
C LYS A 120 24.06 2.85 16.24
N LYS A 121 25.11 2.35 16.89
CA LYS A 121 26.32 1.81 16.21
C LYS A 121 25.99 0.69 15.23
N ILE A 122 25.13 -0.26 15.62
CA ILE A 122 24.68 -1.34 14.73
C ILE A 122 23.87 -0.77 13.55
N SER A 123 23.01 0.21 13.81
CA SER A 123 22.21 0.87 12.78
C SER A 123 23.09 1.59 11.76
N GLU A 124 24.07 2.37 12.22
CA GLU A 124 25.04 3.07 11.37
C GLU A 124 25.87 2.07 10.54
N ALA A 125 26.40 1.02 11.18
CA ALA A 125 27.19 0.00 10.51
C ALA A 125 26.41 -0.78 9.44
N LYS A 126 25.07 -0.87 9.55
CA LYS A 126 24.17 -1.53 8.59
C LYS A 126 23.54 -0.56 7.58
N LYS A 127 23.60 0.75 7.83
CA LYS A 127 22.99 1.75 6.95
C LYS A 127 23.63 1.66 5.56
N GLY A 128 22.79 1.57 4.53
CA GLY A 128 23.23 1.48 3.13
C GLY A 128 23.74 0.11 2.68
N LYS A 129 23.95 -0.86 3.59
CA LYS A 129 24.38 -2.21 3.20
C LYS A 129 23.18 -3.03 2.71
N PRO A 130 23.24 -3.62 1.51
CA PRO A 130 22.16 -4.48 1.04
C PRO A 130 22.05 -5.72 1.92
N SER A 131 20.83 -6.20 2.12
CA SER A 131 20.62 -7.52 2.72
C SER A 131 21.32 -8.58 1.87
N PRO A 132 21.97 -9.60 2.47
CA PRO A 132 22.49 -10.76 1.72
C PRO A 132 21.42 -11.45 0.86
N ASN A 133 20.15 -11.28 1.21
CA ASN A 133 19.00 -11.82 0.47
C ASN A 133 18.39 -10.83 -0.54
N ARG A 134 19.02 -9.67 -0.78
CA ARG A 134 18.50 -8.67 -1.73
C ARG A 134 18.47 -9.28 -3.14
N GLY A 135 17.29 -9.30 -3.75
CA GLY A 135 17.08 -9.86 -5.10
C GLY A 135 16.72 -11.34 -5.12
N ARG A 136 16.85 -12.07 -4.00
CA ARG A 136 16.41 -13.46 -3.91
C ARG A 136 14.89 -13.54 -3.90
N LYS A 137 14.31 -14.29 -4.84
CA LYS A 137 12.88 -14.57 -4.88
C LYS A 137 12.61 -15.85 -4.10
N HIS A 138 11.53 -15.87 -3.33
CA HIS A 138 11.03 -17.10 -2.72
C HIS A 138 10.59 -18.09 -3.81
N THR A 139 10.80 -19.38 -3.56
CA THR A 139 10.31 -20.45 -4.43
C THR A 139 8.77 -20.41 -4.49
N PRO A 140 8.15 -20.92 -5.56
CA PRO A 140 6.70 -21.02 -5.66
C PRO A 140 6.08 -21.75 -4.44
N GLU A 141 6.70 -22.83 -3.99
CA GLU A 141 6.27 -23.61 -2.82
C GLU A 141 6.34 -22.79 -1.52
N ALA A 142 7.44 -22.08 -1.28
CA ALA A 142 7.56 -21.23 -0.10
C ALA A 142 6.53 -20.08 -0.13
N ARG A 143 6.25 -19.51 -1.32
CA ARG A 143 5.20 -18.49 -1.49
C ARG A 143 3.81 -19.05 -1.21
N ALA A 144 3.54 -20.29 -1.63
CA ALA A 144 2.28 -20.96 -1.34
C ALA A 144 2.10 -21.18 0.17
N LYS A 145 3.10 -21.72 0.87
CA LYS A 145 3.09 -21.91 2.34
C LYS A 145 2.90 -20.61 3.11
N MET A 146 3.59 -19.54 2.71
CA MET A 146 3.41 -18.21 3.33
C MET A 146 2.00 -17.64 3.09
N SER A 147 1.47 -17.78 1.87
CA SER A 147 0.11 -17.35 1.51
C SER A 147 -0.94 -18.10 2.33
N GLU A 148 -0.78 -19.42 2.48
CA GLU A 148 -1.65 -20.26 3.30
C GLU A 148 -1.61 -19.85 4.78
N GLY A 149 -0.43 -19.64 5.35
CA GLY A 149 -0.29 -19.13 6.72
C GLY A 149 -0.94 -17.77 6.93
N GLN A 150 -0.88 -16.87 5.94
CA GLN A 150 -1.57 -15.58 5.99
C GLN A 150 -3.10 -15.72 5.91
N ARG A 151 -3.61 -16.65 5.09
CA ARG A 151 -5.06 -16.92 5.00
C ARG A 151 -5.62 -17.52 6.29
N ARG A 152 -4.83 -18.36 6.97
CA ARG A 152 -5.19 -18.94 8.28
C ARG A 152 -5.13 -17.94 9.43
N ASN A 153 -4.64 -16.71 9.20
CA ASN A 153 -4.57 -15.68 10.24
C ASN A 153 -5.94 -15.03 10.47
N THR A 154 -6.72 -15.64 11.34
CA THR A 154 -8.07 -15.18 11.72
C THR A 154 -8.04 -13.91 12.58
N VAL A 155 -6.96 -13.67 13.33
CA VAL A 155 -6.82 -12.55 14.27
C VAL A 155 -6.86 -11.18 13.56
N ASN A 156 -6.39 -11.10 12.33
CA ASN A 156 -6.38 -9.86 11.55
C ASN A 156 -7.47 -9.80 10.47
N LEU A 157 -8.30 -10.84 10.35
CA LEU A 157 -9.36 -10.87 9.35
C LEU A 157 -10.44 -9.84 9.73
N GLY A 158 -10.69 -8.88 8.84
CA GLY A 158 -11.70 -7.83 9.07
C GLY A 158 -11.28 -6.69 10.01
N ARG A 159 -10.05 -6.70 10.52
CA ARG A 159 -9.55 -5.61 11.38
C ARG A 159 -9.47 -4.29 10.60
N LYS A 160 -10.28 -3.30 11.00
CA LYS A 160 -10.23 -1.95 10.45
C LYS A 160 -9.17 -1.13 11.17
N PHE A 161 -8.32 -0.43 10.42
CA PHE A 161 -7.38 0.53 11.00
C PHE A 161 -8.13 1.68 11.67
N SER A 162 -7.57 2.20 12.77
CA SER A 162 -8.10 3.40 13.42
C SER A 162 -8.08 4.60 12.46
N PRO A 163 -8.98 5.59 12.64
CA PRO A 163 -8.98 6.80 11.83
C PRO A 163 -7.62 7.50 11.77
N GLU A 164 -6.93 7.60 12.92
CA GLU A 164 -5.59 8.18 13.03
C GLU A 164 -4.55 7.42 12.20
N HIS A 165 -4.55 6.09 12.28
CA HIS A 165 -3.64 5.26 11.51
C HIS A 165 -3.91 5.39 10.00
N ARG A 166 -5.19 5.46 9.59
CA ARG A 166 -5.58 5.71 8.20
C ARG A 166 -5.10 7.08 7.71
N ALA A 167 -5.21 8.12 8.55
CA ALA A 167 -4.74 9.46 8.23
C ALA A 167 -3.21 9.47 8.01
N LYS A 168 -2.45 8.79 8.87
CA LYS A 168 -0.98 8.66 8.74
C LYS A 168 -0.58 7.94 7.45
N MET A 169 -1.26 6.85 7.11
CA MET A 169 -1.05 6.12 5.85
C MET A 169 -1.38 6.98 4.62
N SER A 170 -2.48 7.75 4.70
CA SER A 170 -2.87 8.70 3.64
C SER A 170 -1.84 9.81 3.46
N ALA A 171 -1.37 10.42 4.56
CA ALA A 171 -0.36 11.47 4.52
C ALA A 171 0.96 10.99 3.91
N ALA A 172 1.42 9.80 4.29
CA ALA A 172 2.65 9.20 3.75
C ALA A 172 2.54 8.87 2.25
N SER A 173 1.34 8.57 1.75
CA SER A 173 1.10 8.23 0.34
C SER A 173 0.86 9.47 -0.53
N ARG A 174 0.46 10.60 0.08
CA ARG A 174 0.13 11.83 -0.64
C ARG A 174 1.38 12.41 -1.28
N GLY A 175 1.34 12.61 -2.60
CA GLY A 175 2.48 13.11 -3.36
C GLY A 175 3.51 12.05 -3.78
N ASN A 176 3.26 10.77 -3.51
CA ASN A 176 4.13 9.70 -4.02
C ASN A 176 4.02 9.59 -5.55
N LYS A 177 5.09 9.98 -6.26
CA LYS A 177 5.20 9.96 -7.72
C LYS A 177 5.82 8.68 -8.28
N SER A 178 6.11 7.67 -7.45
CA SER A 178 6.84 6.46 -7.88
C SER A 178 6.17 5.67 -9.01
N ASN A 179 4.86 5.86 -9.22
CA ASN A 179 4.09 5.22 -10.29
C ASN A 179 3.67 6.21 -11.39
N LEU A 180 4.05 7.50 -11.29
CA LEU A 180 3.71 8.49 -12.30
C LEU A 180 4.45 8.16 -13.61
N GLY A 181 3.71 8.03 -14.71
CA GLY A 181 4.27 7.68 -16.02
C GLY A 181 4.52 6.18 -16.27
N ARG A 182 4.31 5.31 -15.28
CA ARG A 182 4.47 3.86 -15.46
C ARG A 182 3.29 3.30 -16.28
N LYS A 183 3.55 2.83 -17.50
CA LYS A 183 2.56 2.14 -18.32
C LYS A 183 2.29 0.74 -17.75
N ARG A 184 1.01 0.35 -17.70
CA ARG A 184 0.58 -0.99 -17.28
C ARG A 184 0.90 -2.00 -18.37
N SER A 185 1.15 -3.26 -18.00
CA SER A 185 1.32 -4.33 -18.99
C SER A 185 -0.02 -4.61 -19.71
N PRO A 186 0.01 -5.07 -20.98
CA PRO A 186 -1.19 -5.44 -21.73
C PRO A 186 -2.08 -6.43 -20.97
N GLU A 187 -1.48 -7.46 -20.37
CA GLU A 187 -2.19 -8.47 -19.57
C GLU A 187 -2.92 -7.87 -18.36
N SER A 188 -2.30 -6.89 -17.68
CA SER A 188 -2.93 -6.22 -16.53
C SER A 188 -4.10 -5.33 -16.95
N ILE A 189 -3.98 -4.68 -18.10
CA ILE A 189 -5.05 -3.87 -18.70
C ILE A 189 -6.24 -4.78 -19.01
N GLU A 190 -5.99 -5.92 -19.66
CA GLU A 190 -7.03 -6.86 -20.06
C GLU A 190 -7.76 -7.48 -18.85
N LYS A 191 -7.04 -7.91 -17.81
CA LYS A 191 -7.68 -8.39 -16.56
C LYS A 191 -8.60 -7.35 -15.93
N THR A 192 -8.23 -6.07 -16.01
CA THR A 192 -9.07 -4.98 -15.47
C THR A 192 -10.28 -4.74 -16.36
N ARG A 193 -10.10 -4.78 -17.69
CA ARG A 193 -11.20 -4.66 -18.64
C ARG A 193 -12.24 -5.74 -18.38
N ILE A 194 -11.84 -7.01 -18.31
CA ILE A 194 -12.73 -8.14 -18.03
C ILE A 194 -13.47 -7.94 -16.69
N ALA A 195 -12.76 -7.59 -15.62
CA ALA A 195 -13.36 -7.43 -14.29
C ALA A 195 -14.35 -6.24 -14.18
N THR A 196 -14.19 -5.23 -15.05
CA THR A 196 -15.04 -4.03 -15.07
C THR A 196 -16.13 -4.08 -16.13
N GLN A 197 -16.02 -5.00 -17.09
CA GLN A 197 -17.00 -5.17 -18.16
C GLN A 197 -18.38 -5.49 -17.56
N GLY A 198 -19.39 -4.74 -17.98
CA GLY A 198 -20.78 -4.92 -17.55
C GLY A 198 -21.14 -4.27 -16.21
N ARG A 199 -20.20 -3.67 -15.46
CA ARG A 199 -20.53 -2.92 -14.23
C ARG A 199 -21.30 -1.65 -14.57
N LYS A 200 -22.56 -1.57 -14.14
CA LYS A 200 -23.37 -0.35 -14.22
C LYS A 200 -23.19 0.48 -12.95
N LEU A 201 -23.04 1.80 -13.10
CA LEU A 201 -23.07 2.73 -11.98
C LEU A 201 -24.48 2.74 -11.38
N SER A 202 -24.57 2.77 -10.05
CA SER A 202 -25.84 3.05 -9.35
C SER A 202 -26.30 4.49 -9.60
N ASP A 203 -27.58 4.76 -9.38
CA ASP A 203 -28.15 6.08 -9.64
C ASP A 203 -27.60 7.15 -8.70
N GLU A 204 -27.32 6.81 -7.43
CA GLU A 204 -26.61 7.69 -6.49
C GLU A 204 -25.20 8.05 -6.99
N GLN A 205 -24.46 7.08 -7.52
CA GLN A 205 -23.12 7.31 -8.07
C GLN A 205 -23.17 8.20 -9.31
N LYS A 206 -24.16 8.00 -10.20
CA LYS A 206 -24.36 8.87 -11.37
C LYS A 206 -24.67 10.31 -10.95
N LEU A 207 -25.53 10.49 -9.95
CA LEU A 207 -25.89 11.80 -9.43
C LEU A 207 -24.68 12.52 -8.83
N HIS A 208 -23.85 11.82 -8.06
CA HIS A 208 -22.63 12.38 -7.50
C HIS A 208 -21.62 12.79 -8.59
N LEU A 209 -21.44 11.94 -9.62
CA LEU A 209 -20.57 12.24 -10.76
C LEU A 209 -21.07 13.47 -11.55
N SER A 210 -22.39 13.58 -11.70
CA SER A 210 -23.04 14.75 -12.32
C SER A 210 -22.68 16.02 -11.55
N LYS A 211 -22.93 16.06 -10.23
CA LYS A 211 -22.62 17.22 -9.36
C LYS A 211 -21.16 17.65 -9.43
N ILE A 212 -20.22 16.71 -9.49
CA ILE A 212 -18.78 17.00 -9.59
C ILE A 212 -18.41 17.63 -10.95
N ASN A 213 -19.15 17.29 -12.00
CA ASN A 213 -18.83 17.71 -13.37
C ASN A 213 -19.64 18.92 -13.83
N THR A 214 -20.75 19.23 -13.16
CA THR A 214 -21.51 20.46 -13.39
C THR A 214 -20.60 21.68 -13.20
N GLY A 215 -20.54 22.55 -14.22
CA GLY A 215 -19.75 23.78 -14.19
C GLY A 215 -18.27 23.64 -14.59
N LYS A 216 -17.74 22.42 -14.76
CA LYS A 216 -16.37 22.24 -15.28
C LYS A 216 -16.32 22.56 -16.77
N LYS A 217 -15.46 23.51 -17.14
CA LYS A 217 -15.17 23.83 -18.55
C LYS A 217 -13.93 23.07 -19.02
N HIS A 218 -13.98 22.52 -20.22
CA HIS A 218 -12.80 21.95 -20.87
C HIS A 218 -11.71 23.01 -21.06
N THR A 219 -10.44 22.60 -20.89
CA THR A 219 -9.27 23.44 -21.22
C THR A 219 -9.18 23.69 -22.72
N ALA A 220 -8.45 24.73 -23.13
CA ALA A 220 -8.25 25.07 -24.54
C ALA A 220 -7.66 23.88 -25.33
N GLU A 221 -6.60 23.26 -24.80
CA GLU A 221 -5.96 22.08 -25.41
C GLU A 221 -6.93 20.89 -25.56
N SER A 222 -7.80 20.65 -24.57
CA SER A 222 -8.79 19.59 -24.63
C SER A 222 -9.86 19.87 -25.69
N LYS A 223 -10.31 21.13 -25.82
CA LYS A 223 -11.25 21.55 -26.86
C LYS A 223 -10.65 21.37 -28.26
N GLU A 224 -9.38 21.70 -28.43
CA GLU A 224 -8.68 21.56 -29.70
C GLU A 224 -8.56 20.08 -30.12
N LYS A 225 -8.16 19.19 -29.21
CA LYS A 225 -8.12 17.74 -29.47
C LYS A 225 -9.49 17.18 -29.86
N MET A 226 -10.55 17.61 -29.17
CA MET A 226 -11.93 17.20 -29.51
C MET A 226 -12.35 17.72 -30.89
N SER A 227 -11.96 18.94 -31.25
CA SER A 227 -12.23 19.53 -32.56
C SER A 227 -11.50 18.77 -33.68
N GLN A 228 -10.20 18.50 -33.52
CA GLN A 228 -9.39 17.72 -34.47
C GLN A 228 -10.00 16.33 -34.72
N GLN A 229 -10.44 15.63 -33.67
CA GLN A 229 -11.05 14.30 -33.80
C GLN A 229 -12.44 14.29 -34.45
N ARG A 230 -13.14 15.43 -34.45
CA ARG A 230 -14.48 15.59 -35.05
C ARG A 230 -14.40 16.13 -36.48
N ARG A 231 -13.29 16.76 -36.86
CA ARG A 231 -13.10 17.32 -38.20
C ARG A 231 -13.21 16.21 -39.25
N GLY A 232 -14.07 16.42 -40.25
CA GLY A 232 -14.32 15.47 -41.33
C GLY A 232 -15.23 14.29 -40.98
N LYS A 233 -15.58 14.07 -39.70
CA LYS A 233 -16.57 13.04 -39.35
C LYS A 233 -17.96 13.54 -39.70
N THR A 234 -18.58 12.86 -40.65
CA THR A 234 -19.97 13.07 -41.01
C THR A 234 -20.84 11.98 -40.40
N HIS A 235 -22.11 12.29 -40.15
CA HIS A 235 -23.08 11.27 -39.76
C HIS A 235 -23.16 10.18 -40.84
N SER A 236 -23.38 8.93 -40.43
CA SER A 236 -23.62 7.83 -41.36
C SER A 236 -24.82 8.14 -42.27
N PRO A 237 -24.91 7.55 -43.47
CA PRO A 237 -26.06 7.74 -44.36
C PRO A 237 -27.40 7.47 -43.66
N GLU A 238 -27.48 6.40 -42.86
CA GLU A 238 -28.67 6.05 -42.08
C GLU A 238 -29.01 7.10 -41.00
N ALA A 239 -28.01 7.60 -40.28
CA ALA A 239 -28.22 8.66 -39.28
C ALA A 239 -28.61 9.99 -39.93
N ARG A 240 -28.07 10.30 -41.11
CA ARG A 240 -28.46 11.46 -41.92
C ARG A 240 -29.91 11.35 -42.37
N GLU A 241 -30.34 10.17 -42.80
CA GLU A 241 -31.72 9.94 -43.21
C GLU A 241 -32.70 10.08 -42.03
N LYS A 242 -32.36 9.49 -40.87
CA LYS A 242 -33.15 9.68 -39.63
C LYS A 242 -33.25 11.14 -39.20
N LEU A 243 -32.17 11.90 -39.32
CA LEU A 243 -32.17 13.35 -39.06
C LEU A 243 -33.00 14.11 -40.10
N ARG A 244 -32.97 13.69 -41.37
CA ARG A 244 -33.79 14.27 -42.44
C ARG A 244 -35.27 14.01 -42.18
N GLN A 245 -35.65 12.77 -41.89
CA GLN A 245 -37.00 12.37 -41.55
C GLN A 245 -37.52 13.09 -40.30
N ALA A 246 -36.75 13.10 -39.20
CA ALA A 246 -37.12 13.83 -37.99
C ALA A 246 -37.23 15.35 -38.20
N LYS A 247 -36.50 15.91 -39.17
CA LYS A 247 -36.65 17.31 -39.57
C LYS A 247 -37.96 17.51 -40.34
N THR A 248 -38.27 16.64 -41.28
CA THR A 248 -39.54 16.62 -42.05
C THR A 248 -40.75 16.43 -41.13
N ASP A 249 -40.69 15.50 -40.17
CA ASP A 249 -41.77 15.23 -39.20
C ASP A 249 -42.06 16.44 -38.29
N LYS A 250 -41.06 17.29 -38.06
CA LYS A 250 -41.19 18.55 -37.32
C LYS A 250 -41.48 19.75 -38.21
N MET A 251 -41.55 19.59 -39.54
CA MET A 251 -41.94 20.68 -40.43
C MET A 251 -43.43 20.95 -40.30
N MET A 252 -43.76 22.23 -40.16
CA MET A 252 -45.12 22.68 -40.07
C MET A 252 -45.80 22.56 -41.44
N THR A 253 -46.94 21.87 -41.47
CA THR A 253 -47.80 21.75 -42.66
C THR A 253 -48.88 22.82 -42.60
N LEU A 254 -49.08 23.54 -43.70
CA LEU A 254 -50.17 24.52 -43.88
C LEU A 254 -50.95 24.20 -45.16
N ILE A 255 -52.25 24.46 -45.13
CA ILE A 255 -53.07 24.59 -46.34
C ILE A 255 -53.06 26.06 -46.71
N VAL A 256 -52.52 26.39 -47.88
CA VAL A 256 -52.42 27.75 -48.39
C VAL A 256 -53.37 27.90 -49.58
N THR A 257 -54.23 28.89 -49.58
CA THR A 257 -55.20 29.16 -50.65
C THR A 257 -54.78 30.40 -51.41
N ASP A 258 -54.73 30.32 -52.73
CA ASP A 258 -54.44 31.46 -53.60
C ASP A 258 -55.66 32.37 -53.78
N PRO A 259 -55.49 33.55 -54.40
CA PRO A 259 -56.56 34.53 -54.58
C PRO A 259 -57.68 34.04 -55.52
N ASP A 260 -57.38 33.07 -56.37
CA ASP A 260 -58.30 32.46 -57.32
C ASP A 260 -59.05 31.26 -56.70
N GLY A 261 -58.78 30.95 -55.42
CA GLY A 261 -59.47 29.94 -54.63
C GLY A 261 -58.85 28.54 -54.67
N LYS A 262 -57.66 28.36 -55.25
CA LYS A 262 -56.98 27.06 -55.33
C LYS A 262 -56.13 26.79 -54.08
N GLU A 263 -56.26 25.59 -53.52
CA GLU A 263 -55.59 25.18 -52.28
C GLU A 263 -54.30 24.38 -52.53
N TYR A 264 -53.28 24.63 -51.70
CA TYR A 264 -51.96 24.01 -51.73
C TYR A 264 -51.64 23.41 -50.36
N HIS A 265 -51.33 22.12 -50.32
CA HIS A 265 -50.86 21.44 -49.11
C HIS A 265 -49.34 21.55 -49.00
N VAL A 266 -48.87 22.42 -48.11
CA VAL A 266 -47.45 22.80 -48.02
C VAL A 266 -46.82 22.24 -46.75
N CYS A 267 -46.00 21.20 -46.88
CA CYS A 267 -45.13 20.70 -45.81
C CYS A 267 -43.80 21.48 -45.83
N GLY A 268 -43.61 22.39 -44.86
CA GLY A 268 -42.44 23.25 -44.81
C GLY A 268 -42.57 24.51 -45.66
N VAL A 269 -43.21 25.53 -45.09
CA VAL A 269 -43.57 26.80 -45.75
C VAL A 269 -42.42 27.61 -46.35
N GLN A 270 -41.16 27.34 -46.00
CA GLN A 270 -40.01 28.13 -46.45
C GLN A 270 -39.77 28.04 -47.97
N ALA A 271 -39.90 26.85 -48.56
CA ALA A 271 -39.70 26.65 -49.99
C ALA A 271 -40.83 27.30 -50.79
N PHE A 272 -42.07 27.05 -50.39
CA PHE A 272 -43.27 27.63 -50.98
C PHE A 272 -43.27 29.16 -50.92
N CYS A 273 -42.87 29.74 -49.79
CA CYS A 273 -42.74 31.19 -49.65
C CYS A 273 -41.71 31.79 -50.61
N LYS A 274 -40.63 31.06 -50.92
CA LYS A 274 -39.60 31.53 -51.86
C LYS A 274 -40.06 31.47 -53.32
N GLU A 275 -40.88 30.48 -53.65
CA GLU A 275 -41.42 30.27 -55.01
C GLU A 275 -42.49 31.30 -55.38
N HIS A 276 -43.38 31.63 -54.44
CA HIS A 276 -44.50 32.55 -54.66
C HIS A 276 -44.23 33.98 -54.14
N ASP A 277 -42.98 34.31 -53.80
CA ASP A 277 -42.56 35.59 -53.23
C ASP A 277 -43.40 36.06 -52.02
N LEU A 278 -43.73 35.10 -51.13
CA LEU A 278 -44.51 35.33 -49.92
C LEU A 278 -43.59 35.46 -48.71
N ASN A 279 -43.97 36.33 -47.76
CA ASN A 279 -43.26 36.41 -46.48
C ASN A 279 -43.72 35.27 -45.55
N ARG A 280 -42.77 34.39 -45.18
CA ARG A 280 -43.02 33.27 -44.27
C ARG A 280 -43.68 33.68 -42.96
N CYS A 281 -43.18 34.74 -42.31
CA CYS A 281 -43.71 35.17 -41.02
C CYS A 281 -45.17 35.64 -41.16
N THR A 282 -45.49 36.36 -42.23
CA THR A 282 -46.85 36.84 -42.51
C THR A 282 -47.78 35.68 -42.82
N LEU A 283 -47.38 34.72 -43.66
CA LEU A 283 -48.18 33.55 -44.01
C LEU A 283 -48.51 32.68 -42.79
N ILE A 284 -47.52 32.46 -41.90
CA ILE A 284 -47.74 31.80 -40.60
C ILE A 284 -48.67 32.62 -39.70
N GLY A 285 -48.58 33.96 -39.77
CA GLY A 285 -49.47 34.88 -39.09
C GLY A 285 -50.93 34.74 -39.54
N VAL A 286 -51.17 34.61 -40.86
CA VAL A 286 -52.51 34.36 -41.42
C VAL A 286 -53.08 33.04 -40.92
N ALA A 287 -52.29 31.95 -40.97
CA ALA A 287 -52.71 30.65 -40.44
C ALA A 287 -53.05 30.65 -38.95
N LYS A 288 -52.45 31.57 -38.18
CA LYS A 288 -52.74 31.77 -36.75
C LYS A 288 -53.85 32.78 -36.48
N GLY A 289 -54.50 33.31 -37.52
CA GLY A 289 -55.56 34.32 -37.41
C GLY A 289 -55.08 35.72 -37.01
N LYS A 290 -53.77 36.00 -37.06
CA LYS A 290 -53.24 37.34 -36.75
C LYS A 290 -53.52 38.38 -37.83
N TYR A 291 -53.69 37.92 -39.06
CA TYR A 291 -53.98 38.73 -40.24
C TYR A 291 -55.00 37.97 -41.10
N GLY A 292 -55.86 38.67 -41.84
CA GLY A 292 -56.86 38.03 -42.70
C GLY A 292 -56.28 37.39 -43.97
N TYR A 293 -55.28 38.04 -44.58
CA TYR A 293 -54.64 37.61 -45.83
C TYR A 293 -53.19 38.13 -45.92
N THR A 294 -52.35 37.52 -46.75
CA THR A 294 -51.02 38.06 -47.09
C THR A 294 -51.11 38.98 -48.30
N LYS A 295 -50.00 39.69 -48.62
CA LYS A 295 -49.87 40.43 -49.87
C LYS A 295 -50.26 39.54 -51.06
N GLY A 296 -51.13 40.05 -51.92
CA GLY A 296 -51.67 39.31 -53.08
C GLY A 296 -52.99 38.59 -52.84
N GLY A 297 -53.54 38.52 -51.62
CA GLY A 297 -54.85 37.90 -51.35
C GLY A 297 -54.79 36.44 -50.89
N TRP A 298 -53.60 35.92 -50.57
CA TRP A 298 -53.44 34.54 -50.13
C TRP A 298 -53.88 34.35 -48.68
N THR A 299 -54.53 33.22 -48.41
CA THR A 299 -54.89 32.80 -47.06
C THR A 299 -54.18 31.52 -46.68
N ALA A 300 -54.01 31.26 -45.39
CA ALA A 300 -53.46 29.98 -44.92
C ALA A 300 -54.22 29.50 -43.70
N ARG A 301 -54.32 28.19 -43.52
CA ARG A 301 -54.88 27.54 -42.33
C ARG A 301 -54.07 26.30 -41.96
N PHE A 302 -54.12 25.92 -40.69
CA PHE A 302 -53.60 24.61 -40.28
C PHE A 302 -54.53 23.51 -40.79
N PRO A 303 -54.00 22.38 -41.27
CA PRO A 303 -54.84 21.22 -41.56
C PRO A 303 -55.57 20.81 -40.28
N GLU A 304 -56.85 20.45 -40.41
CA GLU A 304 -57.65 19.97 -39.29
C GLU A 304 -56.96 18.75 -38.69
N THR A 305 -56.52 18.84 -37.44
CA THR A 305 -55.96 17.70 -36.73
C THR A 305 -57.11 16.76 -36.40
N SER A 306 -57.15 15.60 -37.05
CA SER A 306 -57.93 14.44 -36.60
C SER A 306 -57.40 13.99 -35.23
N ASN A 307 -57.85 14.65 -34.17
CA ASN A 307 -57.57 14.25 -32.79
C ASN A 307 -58.46 13.06 -32.44
N GLY A 308 -57.90 11.85 -32.58
CA GLY A 308 -58.28 10.65 -31.82
C GLY A 308 -57.22 10.37 -30.78
#